data_AF-A0A7C3N2L0-F1
#
_entry.id   AF-A0A7C3N2L0-F1
#
_cell.length_a   1.000
_cell.length_b   1.000
_cell.length_c   1.000
_cell.angle_alpha   90.00
_cell.angle_beta   90.00
_cell.angle_gamma   90.00
#
_symmetry.space_group_name_H-M   'P 1'
#
loop_
_entity.id
_entity.type
_entity.pdbx_description
1 polymer ?
#
loop_
_entity_poly.entity_id
_entity_poly.type
_entity_poly.pdbx_seq_one_letter_code
_entity_poly.pdbx_strand_id
1 'polypeptide(L)'
;TTKPEEVRKAVEKSLKELQTDYLDILLIHGTPGLEQMSIEQAMKIHAELVKLRDEKITRFIGFSAHGYFDKALVLIKTSEFDMCMLAYGYIPFAFRSFLAPQMVKLRDECLTKAHELGMGVVAMKVLSGGLIGRWSSYLVPGFDEKRLEQLPAAAIRYVMQDKRINLLVIGMRSKEEVDANIKVVSADSKFTKEDRALLAEFTRKLYETAIVKKMRRE
;
A
#
# COMPACT_ATOMS: atom_id res chain seq x y z
N THR A 1 -14.48 -4.46 -10.50
CA THR A 1 -15.92 -4.18 -10.66
C THR A 1 -16.55 -4.01 -9.29
N THR A 2 -17.66 -3.27 -9.18
CA THR A 2 -18.51 -3.19 -7.98
C THR A 2 -19.79 -4.03 -8.10
N LYS A 3 -19.92 -4.77 -9.20
CA LYS A 3 -21.05 -5.64 -9.53
C LYS A 3 -20.62 -7.11 -9.51
N PRO A 4 -21.24 -7.97 -8.69
CA PRO A 4 -20.88 -9.39 -8.58
C PRO A 4 -20.88 -10.13 -9.93
N GLU A 5 -21.89 -9.91 -10.75
CA GLU A 5 -22.07 -10.58 -12.04
C GLU A 5 -20.94 -10.28 -13.05
N GLU A 6 -20.22 -9.18 -12.87
CA GLU A 6 -19.09 -8.80 -13.74
C GLU A 6 -17.73 -9.33 -13.23
N VAL A 7 -17.67 -9.97 -12.06
CA VAL A 7 -16.40 -10.39 -11.43
C VAL A 7 -15.67 -11.40 -12.30
N ARG A 8 -16.35 -12.47 -12.72
CA ARG A 8 -15.75 -13.51 -13.57
C ARG A 8 -15.19 -12.94 -14.87
N LYS A 9 -15.99 -12.15 -15.58
CA LYS A 9 -15.59 -11.52 -16.84
C LYS A 9 -14.36 -10.62 -16.66
N ALA A 10 -14.28 -9.89 -15.55
CA ALA A 10 -13.12 -9.06 -15.24
C ALA A 10 -11.86 -9.92 -15.00
N VAL A 11 -11.99 -11.05 -14.29
CA VAL A 11 -10.87 -11.97 -14.03
C VAL A 11 -10.42 -12.68 -15.30
N GLU A 12 -11.34 -13.18 -16.13
CA GLU A 12 -11.03 -13.80 -17.44
C GLU A 12 -10.28 -12.84 -18.36
N LYS A 13 -10.65 -11.55 -18.34
CA LYS A 13 -9.89 -10.52 -19.04
C LYS A 13 -8.46 -10.40 -18.50
N SER A 14 -8.26 -10.36 -17.19
CA SER A 14 -6.93 -10.30 -16.58
C SER A 14 -6.08 -11.53 -16.90
N LEU A 15 -6.66 -12.73 -16.86
CA LEU A 15 -5.99 -13.98 -17.24
C LEU A 15 -5.50 -13.93 -18.70
N LYS A 16 -6.36 -13.46 -19.61
CA LYS A 16 -6.00 -13.29 -21.03
C LYS A 16 -4.86 -12.28 -21.22
N GLU A 17 -4.91 -11.14 -20.54
CA GLU A 17 -3.88 -10.10 -20.62
C GLU A 17 -2.54 -10.56 -20.04
N LEU A 18 -2.58 -11.33 -18.96
CA LEU A 18 -1.40 -11.90 -18.29
C LEU A 18 -0.91 -13.21 -18.93
N GLN A 19 -1.62 -13.74 -19.92
CA GLN A 19 -1.30 -14.98 -20.61
C GLN A 19 -1.11 -16.17 -19.65
N THR A 20 -2.02 -16.27 -18.68
CA THR A 20 -2.03 -17.34 -17.67
C THR A 20 -3.46 -17.83 -17.44
N ASP A 21 -3.60 -19.01 -16.87
CA ASP A 21 -4.86 -19.63 -16.49
C ASP A 21 -5.14 -19.57 -14.97
N TYR A 22 -4.19 -19.04 -14.18
CA TYR A 22 -4.33 -18.87 -12.74
C TYR A 22 -3.74 -17.55 -12.23
N LEU A 23 -4.16 -17.16 -11.03
CA LEU A 23 -3.57 -16.05 -10.27
C LEU A 23 -3.21 -16.54 -8.86
N ASP A 24 -2.06 -16.12 -8.32
CA ASP A 24 -1.77 -16.47 -6.92
C ASP A 24 -2.72 -15.75 -5.96
N ILE A 25 -3.01 -14.47 -6.21
CA ILE A 25 -3.84 -13.64 -5.32
C ILE A 25 -4.75 -12.73 -6.15
N LEU A 26 -6.05 -12.73 -5.80
CA LEU A 26 -7.02 -11.78 -6.31
C LEU A 26 -7.46 -10.79 -5.21
N LEU A 27 -7.41 -9.49 -5.52
CA LEU A 27 -7.81 -8.44 -4.58
C LEU A 27 -9.06 -7.72 -5.06
N ILE A 28 -10.01 -7.49 -4.14
CA ILE A 28 -11.03 -6.46 -4.34
C ILE A 28 -10.33 -5.10 -4.37
N HIS A 29 -10.36 -4.44 -5.53
CA HIS A 29 -9.63 -3.20 -5.74
C HIS A 29 -10.20 -2.05 -4.93
N GLY A 30 -9.30 -1.30 -4.29
CA GLY A 30 -9.67 -0.35 -3.27
C GLY A 30 -10.38 0.93 -3.73
N THR A 31 -9.81 1.71 -4.65
CA THR A 31 -10.32 3.04 -5.04
C THR A 31 -10.50 3.13 -6.55
N PRO A 32 -11.66 3.53 -7.09
CA PRO A 32 -12.88 3.90 -6.36
C PRO A 32 -13.69 2.69 -5.84
N GLY A 33 -13.28 1.44 -6.16
CA GLY A 33 -14.06 0.22 -5.94
C GLY A 33 -14.58 0.02 -4.51
N LEU A 34 -13.80 -0.64 -3.65
CA LEU A 34 -14.22 -0.96 -2.28
C LEU A 34 -14.49 0.28 -1.41
N GLU A 35 -13.86 1.40 -1.72
CA GLU A 35 -14.11 2.71 -1.10
C GLU A 35 -15.57 3.15 -1.22
N GLN A 36 -16.21 2.89 -2.36
CA GLN A 36 -17.60 3.29 -2.62
C GLN A 36 -18.63 2.22 -2.26
N MET A 37 -18.20 0.99 -1.98
CA MET A 37 -19.10 -0.11 -1.61
C MET A 37 -19.45 -0.07 -0.11
N SER A 38 -20.67 -0.49 0.24
CA SER A 38 -20.98 -0.92 1.60
C SER A 38 -20.25 -2.23 1.94
N ILE A 39 -20.20 -2.59 3.22
CA ILE A 39 -19.65 -3.89 3.64
C ILE A 39 -20.41 -5.04 2.98
N GLU A 40 -21.73 -4.98 2.93
CA GLU A 40 -22.56 -5.99 2.28
C GLU A 40 -22.23 -6.13 0.78
N GLN A 41 -22.07 -5.01 0.08
CA GLN A 41 -21.67 -5.03 -1.32
C GLN A 41 -20.27 -5.63 -1.50
N ALA A 42 -19.32 -5.28 -0.64
CA ALA A 42 -17.97 -5.87 -0.66
C ALA A 42 -18.01 -7.38 -0.43
N MET A 43 -18.86 -7.86 0.49
CA MET A 43 -19.02 -9.29 0.74
C MET A 43 -19.71 -10.04 -0.42
N LYS A 44 -20.59 -9.39 -1.20
CA LYS A 44 -21.12 -9.97 -2.44
C LYS A 44 -20.02 -10.15 -3.51
N ILE A 45 -19.08 -9.21 -3.61
CA ILE A 45 -17.90 -9.37 -4.49
C ILE A 45 -16.98 -10.48 -3.97
N HIS A 46 -16.74 -10.52 -2.66
CA HIS A 46 -15.95 -11.58 -2.01
C HIS A 46 -16.52 -12.96 -2.31
N ALA A 47 -17.84 -13.16 -2.23
CA ALA A 47 -18.47 -14.43 -2.54
C ALA A 47 -18.17 -14.94 -3.97
N GLU A 48 -18.07 -14.03 -4.95
CA GLU A 48 -17.64 -14.40 -6.30
C GLU A 48 -16.15 -14.76 -6.36
N LEU A 49 -15.29 -14.07 -5.59
CA LEU A 49 -13.88 -14.46 -5.48
C LEU A 49 -13.71 -15.82 -4.81
N VAL A 50 -14.55 -16.18 -3.83
CA VAL A 50 -14.55 -17.51 -3.20
C VAL A 50 -14.85 -18.59 -4.25
N LYS A 51 -15.87 -18.41 -5.10
CA LYS A 51 -16.16 -19.36 -6.20
C LYS A 51 -14.94 -19.55 -7.12
N LEU A 52 -14.28 -18.45 -7.50
CA LEU A 52 -13.08 -18.50 -8.33
C LEU A 52 -11.90 -19.22 -7.63
N ARG A 53 -11.79 -19.07 -6.31
CA ARG A 53 -10.80 -19.80 -5.51
C ARG A 53 -11.11 -21.30 -5.47
N ASP A 54 -12.37 -21.67 -5.27
CA ASP A 54 -12.82 -23.08 -5.23
C ASP A 54 -12.64 -23.77 -6.61
N GLU A 55 -12.78 -23.01 -7.69
CA GLU A 55 -12.45 -23.41 -9.07
C GLU A 55 -10.94 -23.43 -9.37
N LYS A 56 -10.09 -23.06 -8.41
CA LYS A 56 -8.62 -22.98 -8.52
C LYS A 56 -8.10 -21.95 -9.53
N ILE A 57 -8.95 -20.98 -9.92
CA ILE A 57 -8.52 -19.83 -10.74
C ILE A 57 -7.64 -18.88 -9.92
N THR A 58 -7.88 -18.79 -8.61
CA THR A 58 -7.01 -18.06 -7.68
C THR A 58 -6.67 -18.92 -6.47
N ARG A 59 -5.50 -18.71 -5.84
CA ARG A 59 -5.12 -19.41 -4.60
C ARG A 59 -5.59 -18.66 -3.36
N PHE A 60 -5.42 -17.34 -3.36
CA PHE A 60 -5.80 -16.48 -2.23
C PHE A 60 -6.67 -15.31 -2.69
N ILE A 61 -7.45 -14.76 -1.75
CA ILE A 61 -8.31 -13.61 -1.95
C ILE A 61 -8.06 -12.55 -0.89
N GLY A 62 -8.18 -11.29 -1.27
CA GLY A 62 -7.92 -10.16 -0.38
C GLY A 62 -8.58 -8.88 -0.83
N PHE A 63 -8.16 -7.79 -0.23
CA PHE A 63 -8.58 -6.45 -0.65
C PHE A 63 -7.46 -5.43 -0.46
N SER A 64 -7.58 -4.27 -1.09
CA SER A 64 -6.69 -3.13 -0.84
C SER A 64 -7.44 -1.93 -0.27
N ALA A 65 -6.77 -1.13 0.57
CA ALA A 65 -7.34 0.08 1.16
C ALA A 65 -6.33 1.23 1.19
N HIS A 66 -6.66 2.33 0.53
CA HIS A 66 -5.83 3.53 0.52
C HIS A 66 -6.03 4.40 1.78
N GLY A 67 -7.27 4.60 2.23
CA GLY A 67 -7.54 5.55 3.31
C GLY A 67 -8.82 5.33 4.12
N TYR A 68 -9.73 4.45 3.73
CA TYR A 68 -10.97 4.12 4.44
C TYR A 68 -10.75 2.97 5.45
N PHE A 69 -9.82 3.18 6.39
CA PHE A 69 -9.37 2.12 7.30
C PHE A 69 -10.44 1.65 8.28
N ASP A 70 -11.47 2.45 8.54
CA ASP A 70 -12.67 2.05 9.28
C ASP A 70 -13.36 0.83 8.63
N LYS A 71 -13.61 0.89 7.32
CA LYS A 71 -14.20 -0.20 6.55
C LYS A 71 -13.23 -1.37 6.39
N ALA A 72 -11.95 -1.07 6.17
CA ALA A 72 -10.91 -2.10 6.12
C ALA A 72 -10.87 -2.92 7.42
N LEU A 73 -10.97 -2.26 8.58
CA LEU A 73 -10.97 -2.93 9.88
C LEU A 73 -12.18 -3.86 10.03
N VAL A 74 -13.36 -3.46 9.56
CA VAL A 74 -14.55 -4.32 9.58
C VAL A 74 -14.33 -5.55 8.70
N LEU A 75 -13.77 -5.39 7.50
CA LEU A 75 -13.47 -6.51 6.60
C LEU A 75 -12.37 -7.43 7.13
N ILE A 76 -11.37 -6.91 7.84
CA ILE A 76 -10.36 -7.75 8.52
C ILE A 76 -11.03 -8.60 9.59
N LYS A 77 -11.95 -8.00 10.38
CA LYS A 77 -12.63 -8.69 11.48
C LYS A 77 -13.57 -9.82 11.04
N THR A 78 -13.98 -9.87 9.76
CA THR A 78 -14.78 -11.00 9.27
C THR A 78 -13.97 -12.30 9.24
N SER A 79 -12.63 -12.21 9.16
CA SER A 79 -11.74 -13.38 8.99
C SER A 79 -12.00 -14.17 7.69
N GLU A 80 -12.62 -13.54 6.70
CA GLU A 80 -13.00 -14.16 5.42
C GLU A 80 -11.96 -13.95 4.30
N PHE A 81 -10.95 -13.12 4.55
CA PHE A 81 -9.92 -12.73 3.57
C PHE A 81 -8.54 -13.27 4.00
N ASP A 82 -7.75 -13.72 3.03
CA ASP A 82 -6.41 -14.26 3.26
C ASP A 82 -5.37 -13.15 3.49
N MET A 83 -5.56 -11.99 2.82
CA MET A 83 -4.64 -10.87 2.94
C MET A 83 -5.28 -9.48 2.72
N CYS A 84 -4.67 -8.44 3.29
CA CYS A 84 -5.02 -7.05 3.01
C CYS A 84 -3.80 -6.22 2.57
N MET A 85 -4.00 -5.33 1.60
CA MET A 85 -2.99 -4.39 1.12
C MET A 85 -3.33 -2.97 1.60
N LEU A 86 -2.51 -2.41 2.49
CA LEU A 86 -2.79 -1.12 3.14
C LEU A 86 -1.78 -0.05 2.72
N ALA A 87 -2.24 1.21 2.58
CA ALA A 87 -1.33 2.35 2.38
C ALA A 87 -0.48 2.61 3.65
N TYR A 88 0.79 2.24 3.57
CA TYR A 88 1.73 2.25 4.67
C TYR A 88 3.12 2.70 4.20
N GLY A 89 3.57 3.82 4.75
CA GLY A 89 4.86 4.45 4.47
C GLY A 89 5.16 5.50 5.55
N TYR A 90 6.35 6.09 5.51
CA TYR A 90 6.81 7.05 6.52
C TYR A 90 5.93 8.31 6.57
N ILE A 91 5.71 8.93 5.41
CA ILE A 91 4.76 10.04 5.30
C ILE A 91 3.36 9.43 5.18
N PRO A 92 2.40 9.83 6.04
CA PRO A 92 1.03 9.30 6.03
C PRO A 92 0.27 9.83 4.82
N PHE A 93 0.61 9.32 3.64
CA PHE A 93 0.07 9.72 2.35
C PHE A 93 -0.65 8.54 1.71
N ALA A 94 -1.88 8.77 1.29
CA ALA A 94 -2.77 7.77 0.74
C ALA A 94 -3.34 8.25 -0.58
N PHE A 95 -3.27 7.40 -1.62
CA PHE A 95 -3.71 7.72 -2.98
C PHE A 95 -3.21 9.09 -3.49
N ARG A 96 -3.96 10.17 -3.24
CA ARG A 96 -3.69 11.56 -3.65
C ARG A 96 -3.73 12.58 -2.49
N SER A 97 -3.92 12.16 -1.25
CA SER A 97 -4.08 13.05 -0.09
C SER A 97 -3.29 12.58 1.12
N PHE A 98 -3.09 13.50 2.08
CA PHE A 98 -2.51 13.17 3.37
C PHE A 98 -3.58 12.57 4.28
N LEU A 99 -3.23 11.48 4.96
CA LEU A 99 -4.09 10.88 5.97
C LEU A 99 -4.12 11.76 7.21
N ALA A 100 -5.32 12.05 7.68
CA ALA A 100 -5.52 12.70 8.97
C ALA A 100 -5.06 11.77 10.12
N PRO A 101 -4.66 12.31 11.29
CA PRO A 101 -4.13 11.51 12.40
C PRO A 101 -5.04 10.36 12.83
N GLN A 102 -6.36 10.54 12.80
CA GLN A 102 -7.33 9.49 13.12
C GLN A 102 -7.27 8.33 12.12
N MET A 103 -7.04 8.59 10.83
CA MET A 103 -6.89 7.53 9.83
C MET A 103 -5.58 6.77 10.00
N VAL A 104 -4.52 7.46 10.45
CA VAL A 104 -3.25 6.80 10.80
C VAL A 104 -3.44 5.84 11.98
N LYS A 105 -4.22 6.22 12.99
CA LYS A 105 -4.57 5.34 14.12
C LYS A 105 -5.40 4.14 13.67
N LEU A 106 -6.46 4.36 12.88
CA LEU A 106 -7.29 3.27 12.35
C LEU A 106 -6.50 2.31 11.44
N ARG A 107 -5.54 2.82 10.67
CA ARG A 107 -4.60 1.97 9.92
C ARG A 107 -3.79 1.08 10.86
N ASP A 108 -3.29 1.62 11.96
CA ASP A 108 -2.52 0.83 12.94
C ASP A 108 -3.39 -0.26 13.60
N GLU A 109 -4.65 0.05 13.90
CA GLU A 109 -5.63 -0.95 14.36
C GLU A 109 -5.86 -2.06 13.32
N CYS A 110 -5.93 -1.70 12.02
CA CYS A 110 -6.00 -2.70 10.94
C CYS A 110 -4.77 -3.62 10.95
N LEU A 111 -3.56 -3.04 11.06
CA LEU A 111 -2.31 -3.82 11.08
C LEU A 111 -2.26 -4.78 12.27
N THR A 112 -2.60 -4.29 13.46
CA THR A 112 -2.66 -5.10 14.68
C THR A 112 -3.68 -6.22 14.52
N LYS A 113 -4.89 -5.92 14.04
CA LYS A 113 -5.94 -6.92 13.91
C LYS A 113 -5.64 -7.97 12.84
N ALA A 114 -5.11 -7.56 11.70
CA ALA A 114 -4.70 -8.48 10.64
C ALA A 114 -3.59 -9.43 11.15
N HIS A 115 -2.61 -8.89 11.87
CA HIS A 115 -1.54 -9.68 12.46
C HIS A 115 -2.05 -10.69 13.50
N GLU A 116 -2.95 -10.29 14.40
CA GLU A 116 -3.60 -11.20 15.37
C GLU A 116 -4.31 -12.38 14.72
N LEU A 117 -4.93 -12.15 13.55
CA LEU A 117 -5.69 -13.16 12.81
C LEU A 117 -4.81 -14.01 11.88
N GLY A 118 -3.49 -13.77 11.83
CA GLY A 118 -2.59 -14.45 10.88
C GLY A 118 -2.85 -14.08 9.42
N MET A 119 -3.56 -12.98 9.16
CA MET A 119 -3.83 -12.48 7.82
C MET A 119 -2.56 -11.89 7.19
N GLY A 120 -2.32 -12.16 5.91
CA GLY A 120 -1.21 -11.57 5.19
C GLY A 120 -1.37 -10.05 5.06
N VAL A 121 -0.33 -9.28 5.39
CA VAL A 121 -0.35 -7.82 5.28
C VAL A 121 0.67 -7.34 4.25
N VAL A 122 0.17 -6.61 3.26
CA VAL A 122 0.98 -6.03 2.19
C VAL A 122 1.01 -4.51 2.35
N ALA A 123 2.21 -3.93 2.48
CA ALA A 123 2.41 -2.49 2.51
C ALA A 123 2.52 -1.92 1.09
N MET A 124 1.58 -1.07 0.70
CA MET A 124 1.72 -0.20 -0.48
C MET A 124 2.01 1.23 -0.07
N LYS A 125 2.46 2.08 -1.00
CA LYS A 125 2.85 3.48 -0.70
C LYS A 125 4.05 3.58 0.27
N VAL A 126 4.94 2.59 0.23
CA VAL A 126 6.23 2.58 0.95
C VAL A 126 6.99 3.90 0.74
N LEU A 127 7.01 4.37 -0.52
CA LEU A 127 7.64 5.62 -0.95
C LEU A 127 6.68 6.83 -0.95
N SER A 128 5.58 6.75 -0.17
CA SER A 128 4.57 7.79 0.01
C SER A 128 4.04 8.37 -1.30
N GLY A 129 3.74 7.52 -2.29
CA GLY A 129 3.21 7.96 -3.59
C GLY A 129 4.23 8.70 -4.47
N GLY A 130 5.53 8.55 -4.19
CA GLY A 130 6.62 9.21 -4.91
C GLY A 130 7.06 10.53 -4.28
N LEU A 131 6.45 10.96 -3.17
CA LEU A 131 6.92 12.11 -2.37
C LEU A 131 8.35 11.86 -1.86
N ILE A 132 8.65 10.61 -1.49
CA ILE A 132 9.98 10.11 -1.15
C ILE A 132 10.48 9.31 -2.38
N GLY A 133 11.37 9.88 -3.18
CA GLY A 133 11.83 9.31 -4.45
C GLY A 133 11.55 10.28 -5.61
N ARG A 134 10.78 9.83 -6.61
CA ARG A 134 10.61 10.51 -7.90
C ARG A 134 10.39 12.02 -7.83
N TRP A 135 9.53 12.49 -6.92
CA TRP A 135 9.13 13.89 -6.86
C TRP A 135 9.91 14.70 -5.83
N SER A 136 10.86 14.10 -5.11
CA SER A 136 11.48 14.71 -3.95
C SER A 136 12.23 16.02 -4.27
N SER A 137 13.05 16.04 -5.32
CA SER A 137 13.79 17.24 -5.74
C SER A 137 12.88 18.37 -6.21
N TYR A 138 11.80 18.03 -6.92
CA TYR A 138 10.80 18.99 -7.38
C TYR A 138 9.99 19.58 -6.23
N LEU A 139 9.58 18.74 -5.27
CA LEU A 139 8.75 19.15 -4.16
C LEU A 139 9.54 19.94 -3.11
N VAL A 140 10.79 19.57 -2.86
CA VAL A 140 11.69 20.24 -1.91
C VAL A 140 12.94 20.73 -2.65
N PRO A 141 12.83 21.85 -3.39
CA PRO A 141 13.95 22.37 -4.15
C PRO A 141 15.10 22.77 -3.20
N GLY A 142 16.34 22.47 -3.61
CA GLY A 142 17.54 22.75 -2.82
C GLY A 142 17.80 21.79 -1.67
N PHE A 143 17.08 20.67 -1.57
CA PHE A 143 17.50 19.56 -0.72
C PHE A 143 18.77 18.91 -1.29
N ASP A 144 19.70 18.52 -0.42
CA ASP A 144 20.99 17.95 -0.82
C ASP A 144 20.83 16.70 -1.71
N GLU A 145 21.52 16.68 -2.85
CA GLU A 145 21.37 15.63 -3.88
C GLU A 145 21.76 14.24 -3.38
N LYS A 146 22.88 14.13 -2.64
CA LYS A 146 23.32 12.85 -2.08
C LYS A 146 22.33 12.32 -1.04
N ARG A 147 21.69 13.22 -0.28
CA ARG A 147 20.66 12.86 0.68
C ARG A 147 19.33 12.52 0.01
N LEU A 148 19.00 13.12 -1.14
CA LEU A 148 17.84 12.71 -1.94
C LEU A 148 17.95 11.25 -2.38
N GLU A 149 19.14 10.81 -2.81
CA GLU A 149 19.40 9.42 -3.22
C GLU A 149 19.19 8.41 -2.09
N GLN A 150 19.35 8.84 -0.83
CA GLN A 150 19.20 7.99 0.36
C GLN A 150 17.74 7.83 0.82
N LEU A 151 16.84 8.72 0.39
CA LEU A 151 15.45 8.75 0.85
C LEU A 151 14.68 7.45 0.61
N PRO A 152 14.72 6.82 -0.59
CA PRO A 152 13.99 5.59 -0.84
C PRO A 152 14.43 4.44 0.08
N ALA A 153 15.75 4.29 0.26
CA ALA A 153 16.32 3.25 1.12
C ALA A 153 15.89 3.42 2.59
N ALA A 154 15.91 4.66 3.10
CA ALA A 154 15.44 4.98 4.45
C ALA A 154 13.94 4.66 4.63
N ALA A 155 13.11 4.97 3.64
CA ALA A 155 11.67 4.70 3.69
C ALA A 155 11.34 3.20 3.61
N ILE A 156 12.09 2.43 2.79
CA ILE A 156 11.96 0.97 2.74
C ILE A 156 12.30 0.36 4.10
N ARG A 157 13.44 0.74 4.69
CA ARG A 157 13.84 0.27 6.03
C ARG A 157 12.82 0.64 7.10
N TYR A 158 12.23 1.83 7.03
CA TYR A 158 11.17 2.26 7.93
C TYR A 158 9.96 1.33 7.92
N VAL A 159 9.59 0.78 6.75
CA VAL A 159 8.48 -0.17 6.64
C VAL A 159 8.91 -1.58 7.07
N MET A 160 10.11 -2.02 6.67
CA MET A 160 10.62 -3.38 6.97
C MET A 160 10.80 -3.67 8.48
N GLN A 161 11.00 -2.66 9.32
CA GLN A 161 11.08 -2.86 10.77
C GLN A 161 9.73 -3.28 11.40
N ASP A 162 8.59 -2.98 10.75
CA ASP A 162 7.27 -3.33 11.26
C ASP A 162 6.98 -4.81 10.97
N LYS A 163 7.12 -5.65 12.00
CA LYS A 163 6.96 -7.11 11.89
C LYS A 163 5.54 -7.56 11.57
N ARG A 164 4.56 -6.66 11.57
CA ARG A 164 3.20 -6.94 11.11
C ARG A 164 3.09 -6.96 9.58
N ILE A 165 4.09 -6.44 8.85
CA ILE A 165 4.11 -6.41 7.38
C ILE A 165 4.83 -7.64 6.82
N ASN A 166 4.19 -8.33 5.88
CA ASN A 166 4.75 -9.53 5.23
C ASN A 166 5.38 -9.21 3.87
N LEU A 167 4.86 -8.23 3.12
CA LEU A 167 5.33 -7.90 1.78
C LEU A 167 5.26 -6.39 1.51
N LEU A 168 6.21 -5.89 0.72
CA LEU A 168 6.28 -4.50 0.29
C LEU A 168 6.00 -4.39 -1.21
N VAL A 169 5.03 -3.55 -1.60
CA VAL A 169 4.77 -3.19 -2.99
C VAL A 169 5.42 -1.84 -3.27
N ILE A 170 6.59 -1.88 -3.90
CA ILE A 170 7.42 -0.72 -4.24
C ILE A 170 7.35 -0.52 -5.76
N GLY A 171 6.86 0.65 -6.19
CA GLY A 171 6.84 1.01 -7.60
C GLY A 171 8.24 1.45 -8.07
N MET A 172 8.67 0.90 -9.21
CA MET A 172 9.98 1.15 -9.83
C MET A 172 9.79 1.41 -11.33
N ARG A 173 10.66 2.22 -11.93
CA ARG A 173 10.59 2.68 -13.33
C ARG A 173 11.88 2.44 -14.10
N SER A 174 12.99 2.15 -13.43
CA SER A 174 14.27 1.89 -14.05
C SER A 174 14.96 0.68 -13.41
N LYS A 175 15.93 0.11 -14.13
CA LYS A 175 16.72 -1.01 -13.62
C LYS A 175 17.51 -0.59 -12.37
N GLU A 176 17.99 0.64 -12.34
CA GLU A 176 18.77 1.20 -11.22
C GLU A 176 17.93 1.28 -9.95
N GLU A 177 16.65 1.67 -10.05
CA GLU A 177 15.71 1.63 -8.92
C GLU A 177 15.47 0.19 -8.43
N VAL A 178 15.38 -0.78 -9.36
CA VAL A 178 15.25 -2.20 -9.03
C VAL A 178 16.49 -2.69 -8.28
N ASP A 179 17.68 -2.46 -8.83
CA ASP A 179 18.95 -2.89 -8.24
C ASP A 179 19.16 -2.24 -6.86
N ALA A 180 18.84 -0.94 -6.72
CA ALA A 180 18.94 -0.23 -5.44
C ALA A 180 17.99 -0.81 -4.39
N ASN A 181 16.73 -1.07 -4.76
CA ASN A 181 15.76 -1.64 -3.84
C ASN A 181 16.13 -3.08 -3.44
N ILE A 182 16.59 -3.90 -4.39
CA ILE A 182 17.10 -5.27 -4.10
C ILE A 182 18.24 -5.21 -3.09
N LYS A 183 19.20 -4.29 -3.24
CA LYS A 183 20.30 -4.13 -2.28
C LYS A 183 19.79 -3.79 -0.89
N VAL A 184 18.79 -2.90 -0.77
CA VAL A 184 18.24 -2.52 0.54
C VAL A 184 17.52 -3.68 1.21
N VAL A 185 16.63 -4.39 0.48
CA VAL A 185 15.83 -5.47 1.06
C VAL A 185 16.66 -6.72 1.35
N SER A 186 17.71 -6.99 0.56
CA SER A 186 18.56 -8.17 0.73
C SER A 186 19.66 -7.97 1.78
N ALA A 187 20.01 -6.73 2.11
CA ALA A 187 21.06 -6.43 3.09
C ALA A 187 20.61 -6.62 4.56
N ASP A 188 19.35 -6.96 4.83
CA ASP A 188 18.72 -7.01 6.17
C ASP A 188 19.08 -5.79 7.05
N SER A 189 19.11 -4.61 6.41
CA SER A 189 19.61 -3.39 7.03
C SER A 189 18.55 -2.77 7.96
N LYS A 190 18.96 -2.45 9.20
CA LYS A 190 18.08 -1.86 10.21
C LYS A 190 17.75 -0.41 9.91
N PHE A 191 16.54 0.04 10.25
CA PHE A 191 16.19 1.46 10.25
C PHE A 191 16.99 2.21 11.32
N THR A 192 17.87 3.11 10.88
CA THR A 192 18.86 3.79 11.73
C THR A 192 18.36 5.13 12.28
N LYS A 193 19.15 5.75 13.18
CA LYS A 193 18.88 7.12 13.64
C LYS A 193 19.07 8.13 12.50
N GLU A 194 20.04 7.87 11.64
CA GLU A 194 20.37 8.67 10.45
C GLU A 194 19.22 8.62 9.44
N ASP A 195 18.65 7.43 9.18
CA ASP A 195 17.45 7.28 8.36
C ASP A 195 16.28 8.10 8.92
N ARG A 196 16.06 7.99 10.24
CA ARG A 196 14.99 8.73 10.93
C ARG A 196 15.19 10.24 10.80
N ALA A 197 16.41 10.73 11.00
CA ALA A 197 16.73 12.15 10.90
C ALA A 197 16.56 12.66 9.45
N LEU A 198 17.02 11.88 8.47
CA LEU A 198 16.86 12.17 7.05
C LEU A 198 15.38 12.31 6.66
N LEU A 199 14.57 11.29 6.97
CA LEU A 199 13.14 11.29 6.64
C LEU A 199 12.39 12.41 7.37
N ALA A 200 12.72 12.68 8.64
CA ALA A 200 12.10 13.75 9.42
C ALA A 200 12.41 15.13 8.85
N GLU A 201 13.68 15.40 8.51
CA GLU A 201 14.09 16.68 7.93
C GLU A 201 13.42 16.92 6.58
N PHE A 202 13.48 15.92 5.68
CA PHE A 202 12.84 16.01 4.37
C PHE A 202 11.33 16.26 4.52
N THR A 203 10.66 15.51 5.40
CA THR A 203 9.21 15.64 5.61
C THR A 203 8.84 17.01 6.18
N ARG A 204 9.64 17.57 7.11
CA ARG A 204 9.43 18.92 7.62
C ARG A 204 9.50 19.97 6.52
N LYS A 205 10.56 19.95 5.71
CA LYS A 205 10.72 20.87 4.57
C LYS A 205 9.60 20.69 3.55
N LEU A 206 9.22 19.45 3.26
CA LEU A 206 8.11 19.12 2.36
C LEU A 206 6.81 19.76 2.83
N TYR A 207 6.50 19.72 4.14
CA TYR A 207 5.28 20.31 4.70
C TYR A 207 5.27 21.85 4.68
N GLU A 208 6.43 22.49 4.52
CA GLU A 208 6.55 23.94 4.40
C GLU A 208 6.24 24.43 2.97
N THR A 209 6.27 23.54 1.98
CA THR A 209 6.07 23.86 0.56
C THR A 209 4.63 24.28 0.27
N ALA A 210 4.44 25.21 -0.67
CA ALA A 210 3.12 25.67 -1.08
C ALA A 210 2.25 24.54 -1.66
N ILE A 211 2.87 23.63 -2.43
CA ILE A 211 2.21 22.48 -3.06
C ILE A 211 1.55 21.61 -1.99
N VAL A 212 2.31 21.22 -0.96
CA VAL A 212 1.80 20.34 0.11
C VAL A 212 0.85 21.08 1.04
N LYS A 213 1.10 22.35 1.34
CA LYS A 213 0.15 23.19 2.10
C LYS A 213 -1.23 23.25 1.43
N LYS A 214 -1.27 23.30 0.09
CA LYS A 214 -2.53 23.25 -0.68
C LYS A 214 -3.19 21.87 -0.56
N MET A 215 -2.46 20.78 -0.83
CA MET A 215 -2.98 19.40 -0.75
C MET A 215 -3.49 18.98 0.63
N ARG A 216 -3.03 19.63 1.71
CA ARG A 216 -3.47 19.35 3.09
C ARG A 216 -4.66 20.17 3.55
N ARG A 217 -5.07 21.19 2.78
CA ARG A 217 -6.25 22.03 3.06
C ARG A 217 -7.50 21.52 2.34
N GLU A 218 -7.30 20.73 1.28
CA GLU A 218 -8.34 19.99 0.55
C GLU A 218 -8.65 18.66 1.25
#